data_AF-V8G8U3-F1
#
_entry.id   AF-V8G8U3-F1
#
_cell.length_a   1.000
_cell.length_b   1.000
_cell.length_c   1.000
_cell.angle_alpha   90.00
_cell.angle_beta   90.00
_cell.angle_gamma   90.00
#
_symmetry.space_group_name_H-M   'P 1'
#
loop_
_entity.id
_entity.type
_entity.pdbx_description
1 polymer ?
#
loop_
_entity_poly.entity_id
_entity_poly.type
_entity_poly.pdbx_seq_one_letter_code
_entity_poly.pdbx_strand_id
1 'polypeptide(L)'
;MNKFSFFSFALISAILTVECLKISQLKNINNFLYMTTENPFKSKPGIKRIWNATRYSFQGFKAAFQLEAAFRQELFLCLVLTPVAFFLGQTPLEVLFLLATLFIVLAIELLNSAIESLADRISNEYDEYIGRAKDMASAAIFLCLSLVAITWAYFVIKRVFL
;
A
#
# COMPACT_ATOMS: atom_id res chain seq x y z
N MET A 1 -7.20 -7.71 34.74
CA MET A 1 -7.59 -7.84 33.32
C MET A 1 -6.54 -7.16 32.46
N ASN A 2 -6.02 -7.88 31.47
CA ASN A 2 -4.67 -7.72 30.93
C ASN A 2 -4.50 -6.51 29.99
N LYS A 3 -3.40 -5.77 30.20
CA LYS A 3 -2.95 -4.60 29.41
C LYS A 3 -2.49 -4.93 27.97
N PHE A 4 -2.57 -6.20 27.56
CA PHE A 4 -2.18 -6.67 26.23
C PHE A 4 -3.26 -6.51 25.15
N SER A 5 -4.50 -6.16 25.53
CA SER A 5 -5.64 -6.06 24.61
C SER A 5 -5.86 -4.66 24.01
N PHE A 6 -5.16 -3.63 24.48
CA PHE A 6 -5.43 -2.23 24.09
C PHE A 6 -4.64 -1.79 22.84
N PHE A 7 -3.46 -2.40 22.60
CA PHE A 7 -2.61 -2.08 21.44
C PHE A 7 -3.13 -2.68 20.12
N SER A 8 -3.82 -3.83 20.19
CA SER A 8 -4.39 -4.51 19.02
C SER A 8 -5.64 -3.79 18.47
N PHE A 9 -6.45 -3.19 19.35
CA PHE A 9 -7.67 -2.49 18.96
C PHE A 9 -7.40 -1.09 18.40
N ALA A 10 -6.35 -0.41 18.88
CA ALA A 10 -5.98 0.93 18.42
C ALA A 10 -5.38 0.94 17.00
N LEU A 11 -4.64 -0.11 16.60
CA LEU A 11 -4.05 -0.22 15.26
C LEU A 11 -5.10 -0.53 14.18
N ILE A 12 -6.06 -1.42 14.50
CA ILE A 12 -7.18 -1.78 13.61
C ILE A 12 -8.19 -0.62 13.51
N SER A 13 -8.45 0.09 14.63
CA SER A 13 -9.27 1.29 14.63
C SER A 13 -8.63 2.44 13.86
N ALA A 14 -7.32 2.67 13.99
CA ALA A 14 -6.63 3.76 13.28
C ALA A 14 -6.62 3.56 11.76
N ILE A 15 -6.50 2.32 11.27
CA ILE A 15 -6.53 1.99 9.83
C ILE A 15 -7.95 2.15 9.26
N LEU A 16 -9.00 1.73 9.98
CA LEU A 16 -10.40 1.93 9.56
C LEU A 16 -10.85 3.40 9.61
N THR A 17 -10.24 4.24 10.46
CA THR A 17 -10.65 5.66 10.57
C THR A 17 -10.08 6.52 9.42
N VAL A 18 -9.02 6.07 8.74
CA VAL A 18 -8.37 6.84 7.67
C VAL A 18 -9.12 6.70 6.33
N GLU A 19 -9.76 5.56 6.05
CA GLU A 19 -10.59 5.39 4.84
C GLU A 19 -11.91 6.20 4.88
N CYS A 20 -12.41 6.54 6.07
CA CYS A 20 -13.66 7.30 6.24
C CYS A 20 -13.51 8.81 5.98
N LEU A 21 -12.29 9.34 5.90
CA LEU A 21 -12.00 10.78 5.79
C LEU A 21 -11.49 11.25 4.42
N LYS A 22 -11.36 10.36 3.42
CA LYS A 22 -11.01 10.71 2.02
C LYS A 22 -12.22 11.16 1.18
N ILE A 23 -13.17 11.86 1.82
CA ILE A 23 -14.30 12.53 1.16
C ILE A 23 -14.17 14.03 1.42
N SER A 24 -13.25 14.68 0.72
CA SER A 24 -13.14 16.14 0.52
C SER A 24 -11.67 16.48 0.33
N GLN A 25 -11.35 17.39 -0.58
CA GLN A 25 -10.01 17.86 -0.99
C GLN A 25 -9.37 16.93 -2.06
N LEU A 26 -9.18 17.29 -3.34
CA LEU A 26 -8.97 18.60 -3.93
C LEU A 26 -9.44 18.65 -5.40
N LYS A 27 -9.89 19.86 -5.73
CA LYS A 27 -10.44 20.34 -6.98
C LYS A 27 -9.35 20.55 -8.05
N ASN A 28 -9.78 20.43 -9.30
CA ASN A 28 -9.23 21.05 -10.50
C ASN A 28 -8.09 20.30 -11.22
N ILE A 29 -8.38 19.75 -12.41
CA ILE A 29 -7.84 20.21 -13.71
C ILE A 29 -8.63 19.51 -14.84
N ASN A 30 -9.07 20.32 -15.79
CA ASN A 30 -9.88 19.96 -16.95
C ASN A 30 -9.13 19.16 -18.03
N ASN A 31 -9.96 18.46 -18.82
CA ASN A 31 -9.79 17.98 -20.20
C ASN A 31 -8.89 16.77 -20.44
N PHE A 32 -9.53 15.69 -20.89
CA PHE A 32 -8.92 14.58 -21.61
C PHE A 32 -9.43 14.62 -23.05
N LEU A 33 -8.55 14.96 -23.98
CA LEU A 33 -8.81 15.00 -25.42
C LEU A 33 -8.15 13.78 -26.05
N TYR A 34 -8.94 12.94 -26.72
CA TYR A 34 -8.50 11.77 -27.48
C TYR A 34 -7.49 12.16 -28.57
N MET A 35 -6.44 11.35 -28.82
CA MET A 35 -5.90 11.10 -30.18
C MET A 35 -4.75 10.06 -30.30
N THR A 36 -4.90 9.21 -31.33
CA THR A 36 -3.91 8.45 -32.15
C THR A 36 -3.39 7.06 -31.73
N THR A 37 -3.32 6.18 -32.75
CA THR A 37 -2.90 4.77 -32.74
C THR A 37 -1.38 4.61 -32.94
N GLU A 38 -0.57 5.28 -32.13
CA GLU A 38 0.81 4.86 -31.87
C GLU A 38 1.05 4.91 -30.37
N ASN A 39 1.49 3.79 -29.78
CA ASN A 39 1.72 3.72 -28.34
C ASN A 39 3.08 4.40 -28.02
N PRO A 40 3.11 5.62 -27.45
CA PRO A 40 4.36 6.36 -27.22
C PRO A 40 5.25 5.69 -26.15
N PHE A 41 4.72 4.64 -25.49
CA PHE A 41 5.42 3.85 -24.47
C PHE A 41 6.16 2.63 -25.05
N LYS A 42 6.22 2.46 -26.38
CA LYS A 42 7.02 1.40 -27.00
C LYS A 42 8.52 1.72 -26.89
N SER A 43 9.07 1.44 -25.72
CA SER A 43 10.49 1.61 -25.41
C SER A 43 11.35 0.69 -26.29
N LYS A 44 12.30 1.26 -27.05
CA LYS A 44 13.36 0.51 -27.73
C LYS A 44 14.22 -0.22 -26.68
N PRO A 45 14.65 -1.48 -26.92
CA PRO A 45 15.44 -2.24 -25.94
C PRO A 45 16.78 -1.55 -25.62
N GLY A 46 17.26 -1.67 -24.36
CA GLY A 46 18.57 -1.18 -23.93
C GLY A 46 18.65 -0.66 -22.48
N ILE A 47 19.87 -0.36 -22.02
CA ILE A 47 20.18 0.15 -20.67
C ILE A 47 19.40 1.43 -20.34
N LYS A 48 19.18 2.29 -21.35
CA LYS A 48 18.38 3.52 -21.22
C LYS A 48 16.94 3.25 -20.78
N ARG A 49 16.36 2.10 -21.12
CA ARG A 49 15.02 1.69 -20.66
C ARG A 49 15.01 1.37 -19.16
N ILE A 50 16.01 0.63 -18.69
CA ILE A 50 16.13 0.23 -17.27
C ILE A 50 16.29 1.48 -16.40
N TRP A 51 17.13 2.42 -16.84
CA TRP A 51 17.31 3.70 -16.16
C TRP A 51 15.99 4.50 -16.10
N ASN A 52 15.29 4.63 -17.23
CA ASN A 52 14.01 5.35 -17.28
C ASN A 52 12.94 4.67 -16.40
N ALA A 53 12.84 3.34 -16.43
CA ALA A 53 11.92 2.58 -15.59
C ALA A 53 12.20 2.82 -14.10
N THR A 54 13.47 2.75 -13.70
CA THR A 54 13.90 3.03 -12.32
C THR A 54 13.51 4.45 -11.91
N ARG A 55 13.76 5.45 -12.78
CA ARG A 55 13.37 6.84 -12.54
C ARG A 55 11.85 6.99 -12.39
N TYR A 56 11.04 6.29 -13.18
CA TYR A 56 9.58 6.33 -13.05
C TYR A 56 9.10 5.67 -11.75
N SER A 57 9.69 4.55 -11.35
CA SER A 57 9.41 3.93 -10.05
C SER A 57 9.69 4.90 -8.88
N PHE A 58 10.86 5.57 -8.88
CA PHE A 58 11.18 6.57 -7.86
C PHE A 58 10.21 7.76 -7.84
N GLN A 59 9.74 8.20 -9.01
CA GLN A 59 8.71 9.25 -9.09
C GLN A 59 7.39 8.78 -8.48
N GLY A 60 6.99 7.52 -8.71
CA GLY A 60 5.81 6.92 -8.08
C GLY A 60 5.92 6.88 -6.55
N PHE A 61 7.04 6.37 -6.02
CA PHE A 61 7.30 6.36 -4.58
C PHE A 61 7.31 7.77 -3.98
N LYS A 62 7.94 8.74 -4.67
CA LYS A 62 7.96 10.13 -4.21
C LYS A 62 6.55 10.72 -4.17
N ALA A 63 5.74 10.47 -5.20
CA ALA A 63 4.37 10.95 -5.26
C ALA A 63 3.53 10.36 -4.12
N ALA A 64 3.57 9.05 -3.92
CA ALA A 64 2.87 8.38 -2.82
C ALA A 64 3.31 8.92 -1.46
N PHE A 65 4.62 9.09 -1.22
CA PHE A 65 5.11 9.65 0.04
C PHE A 65 4.62 11.09 0.29
N GLN A 66 4.51 11.92 -0.75
CA GLN A 66 4.09 13.31 -0.61
C GLN A 66 2.57 13.46 -0.50
N LEU A 67 1.81 12.74 -1.31
CA LEU A 67 0.36 12.90 -1.45
C LEU A 67 -0.42 12.03 -0.47
N GLU A 68 0.07 10.82 -0.16
CA GLU A 68 -0.69 9.83 0.59
C GLU A 68 -0.23 9.75 2.05
N ALA A 69 -1.10 10.22 2.96
CA ALA A 69 -0.84 10.12 4.39
C ALA A 69 -0.79 8.67 4.89
N ALA A 70 -1.67 7.81 4.35
CA ALA A 70 -1.73 6.40 4.67
C ALA A 70 -0.41 5.69 4.30
N PHE A 71 0.10 5.88 3.08
CA PHE A 71 1.40 5.37 2.67
C PHE A 71 2.54 5.78 3.61
N ARG A 72 2.57 7.02 4.11
CA ARG A 72 3.59 7.45 5.10
C ARG A 72 3.46 6.71 6.43
N GLN A 73 2.24 6.48 6.90
CA GLN A 73 1.98 5.76 8.14
C GLN A 73 2.43 4.30 8.02
N GLU A 74 2.06 3.63 6.93
CA GLU A 74 2.48 2.25 6.67
C GLU A 74 3.98 2.12 6.45
N LEU A 75 4.61 3.06 5.74
CA LEU A 75 6.05 3.07 5.55
C LEU A 75 6.78 3.23 6.89
N PHE A 76 6.30 4.11 7.77
CA PHE A 76 6.85 4.25 9.12
C PHE A 76 6.66 2.98 9.94
N LEU A 77 5.49 2.34 9.87
CA LEU A 77 5.24 1.06 10.52
C LEU A 77 6.19 -0.02 10.00
N CYS A 78 6.40 -0.11 8.68
CA CYS A 78 7.34 -1.04 8.08
C CYS A 78 8.78 -0.78 8.53
N LEU A 79 9.20 0.48 8.65
CA LEU A 79 10.53 0.85 9.17
C LEU A 79 10.72 0.40 10.62
N VAL A 80 9.69 0.52 11.47
CA VAL A 80 9.72 0.06 12.86
C VAL A 80 9.65 -1.46 12.97
N LEU A 81 8.85 -2.12 12.14
CA LEU A 81 8.69 -3.57 12.15
C LEU A 81 9.90 -4.30 11.53
N THR A 82 10.63 -3.67 10.62
CA THR A 82 11.84 -4.27 10.02
C THR A 82 12.85 -4.78 11.06
N PRO A 83 13.34 -3.98 12.04
CA PRO A 83 14.22 -4.50 13.08
C PRO A 83 13.55 -5.54 13.98
N VAL A 84 12.22 -5.44 14.20
CA VAL A 84 11.47 -6.47 14.96
C VAL A 84 11.46 -7.80 14.19
N ALA A 85 11.40 -7.78 12.86
CA ALA A 85 11.47 -8.98 12.03
C ALA A 85 12.81 -9.71 12.21
N PHE A 86 13.93 -8.98 12.26
CA PHE A 86 15.25 -9.56 12.55
C PHE A 86 15.36 -10.08 13.99
N PHE A 87 14.62 -9.49 14.94
CA PHE A 87 14.59 -9.97 16.33
C PHE A 87 13.74 -11.24 16.49
N LEU A 88 12.60 -11.33 15.79
CA LEU A 88 11.68 -12.47 15.88
C LEU A 88 12.17 -13.68 15.07
N GLY A 89 12.64 -13.45 13.84
CA GLY A 89 13.09 -14.53 12.96
C GLY A 89 14.42 -15.14 13.44
N GLN A 90 14.45 -16.46 13.61
CA GLN A 90 15.66 -17.17 14.04
C GLN A 90 16.50 -17.66 12.85
N THR A 91 15.89 -17.78 11.68
CA THR A 91 16.55 -18.20 10.44
C THR A 91 16.37 -17.14 9.35
N PRO A 92 17.26 -17.10 8.34
CA PRO A 92 17.13 -16.16 7.22
C PRO A 92 15.78 -16.25 6.49
N LEU A 93 15.20 -17.46 6.39
CA LEU A 93 13.90 -17.66 5.76
C LEU A 93 12.76 -17.05 6.59
N GLU A 94 12.82 -17.12 7.90
CA GLU A 94 11.79 -16.54 8.79
C GLU A 94 11.78 -15.02 8.73
N VAL A 95 12.98 -14.42 8.74
CA VAL A 95 13.14 -12.97 8.53
C VAL A 95 12.60 -12.60 7.15
N LEU A 96 12.91 -13.38 6.11
CA LEU A 96 12.41 -13.12 4.76
C LEU A 96 10.88 -13.18 4.69
N PHE A 97 10.22 -14.13 5.36
CA PHE A 97 8.76 -14.18 5.43
C PHE A 97 8.18 -12.93 6.11
N LEU A 98 8.73 -12.53 7.25
CA LEU A 98 8.27 -11.32 7.96
C LEU A 98 8.46 -10.07 7.10
N LEU A 99 9.62 -9.88 6.48
CA LEU A 99 9.88 -8.74 5.59
C LEU A 99 9.01 -8.77 4.32
N ALA A 100 8.76 -9.94 3.74
CA ALA A 100 7.90 -10.09 2.57
C ALA A 100 6.48 -9.60 2.83
N THR A 101 5.91 -9.89 4.01
CA THR A 101 4.57 -9.41 4.38
C THR A 101 4.51 -7.87 4.46
N LEU A 102 5.55 -7.23 5.01
CA LEU A 102 5.64 -5.76 5.04
C LEU A 102 5.76 -5.16 3.64
N PHE A 103 6.55 -5.79 2.77
CA PHE A 103 6.74 -5.32 1.39
C PHE A 103 5.45 -5.41 0.56
N ILE A 104 4.67 -6.49 0.75
CA ILE A 104 3.38 -6.67 0.06
C ILE A 104 2.40 -5.57 0.47
N VAL A 105 2.33 -5.21 1.75
CA VAL A 105 1.44 -4.12 2.22
C VAL A 105 1.75 -2.81 1.49
N LEU A 106 3.03 -2.39 1.47
CA LEU A 106 3.43 -1.17 0.76
C LEU A 106 3.13 -1.22 -0.74
N ALA A 107 3.32 -2.38 -1.37
CA ALA A 107 3.02 -2.55 -2.80
C ALA A 107 1.53 -2.42 -3.09
N ILE A 108 0.68 -3.02 -2.25
CA ILE A 108 -0.77 -2.96 -2.42
C ILE A 108 -1.31 -1.57 -2.10
N GLU A 109 -0.75 -0.86 -1.12
CA GLU A 109 -1.13 0.53 -0.82
C GLU A 109 -0.82 1.50 -1.97
N LEU A 110 0.33 1.29 -2.64
CA LEU A 110 0.66 2.04 -3.86
C LEU A 110 -0.33 1.75 -5.00
N LEU A 111 -0.77 0.50 -5.13
CA LEU A 111 -1.78 0.12 -6.13
C LEU A 111 -3.15 0.71 -5.79
N ASN A 112 -3.54 0.68 -4.52
CA ASN A 112 -4.79 1.30 -4.06
C ASN A 112 -4.79 2.81 -4.35
N SER A 113 -3.73 3.51 -3.97
CA SER A 113 -3.57 4.95 -4.24
C SER A 113 -3.61 5.27 -5.74
N ALA A 114 -3.05 4.40 -6.58
CA ALA A 114 -3.12 4.56 -8.04
C ALA A 114 -4.54 4.34 -8.60
N ILE A 115 -5.28 3.36 -8.08
CA ILE A 115 -6.69 3.11 -8.42
C ILE A 115 -7.55 4.29 -7.99
N GLU A 116 -7.38 4.79 -6.77
CA GLU A 116 -8.08 5.98 -6.25
C GLU A 116 -7.80 7.20 -7.14
N SER A 117 -6.53 7.48 -7.45
CA SER A 117 -6.14 8.60 -8.30
C SER A 117 -6.74 8.52 -9.71
N LEU A 118 -6.84 7.31 -10.27
CA LEU A 118 -7.46 7.09 -11.58
C LEU A 118 -8.98 7.25 -11.50
N ALA A 119 -9.61 6.68 -10.48
CA ALA A 119 -11.05 6.77 -10.24
C ALA A 119 -11.51 8.22 -10.07
N ASP A 120 -10.81 8.99 -9.24
CA ASP A 120 -11.10 10.41 -8.97
C ASP A 120 -10.90 11.28 -10.22
N ARG A 121 -10.07 10.82 -11.18
CA ARG A 121 -9.91 11.50 -12.47
C ARG A 121 -11.00 11.16 -13.48
N ILE A 122 -11.56 9.95 -13.45
CA ILE A 122 -12.53 9.48 -14.45
C ILE A 122 -13.93 10.04 -14.18
N SER A 123 -14.39 10.04 -12.93
CA SER A 123 -15.73 10.51 -12.59
C SER A 123 -15.73 11.51 -11.45
N ASN A 124 -16.40 12.64 -11.66
CA ASN A 124 -16.74 13.60 -10.61
C ASN A 124 -18.14 13.36 -10.03
N GLU A 125 -18.92 12.46 -10.64
CA GLU A 125 -20.25 12.05 -10.18
C GLU A 125 -20.19 10.61 -9.64
N TYR A 126 -21.16 10.25 -8.80
CA TYR A 126 -21.22 8.89 -8.24
C TYR A 126 -21.44 7.87 -9.36
N ASP A 127 -20.45 7.02 -9.60
CA ASP A 127 -20.52 5.88 -10.52
C ASP A 127 -20.37 4.58 -9.72
N GLU A 128 -21.37 3.71 -9.81
CA GLU A 128 -21.41 2.44 -9.07
C GLU A 128 -20.23 1.51 -9.43
N TYR A 129 -19.75 1.51 -10.67
CA TYR A 129 -18.62 0.69 -11.09
C TYR A 129 -17.30 1.20 -10.50
N ILE A 130 -17.14 2.52 -10.37
CA ILE A 130 -15.98 3.12 -9.71
C ILE A 130 -16.02 2.82 -8.21
N GLY A 131 -17.20 2.91 -7.58
CA GLY A 131 -17.39 2.49 -6.19
C GLY A 131 -16.93 1.05 -5.96
N ARG A 132 -17.41 0.11 -6.78
CA ARG A 132 -17.00 -1.31 -6.71
C ARG A 132 -15.51 -1.51 -6.89
N ALA A 133 -14.86 -0.75 -7.79
CA ALA A 133 -13.41 -0.84 -7.98
C ALA A 133 -12.62 -0.39 -6.74
N LYS A 134 -13.07 0.69 -6.07
CA LYS A 134 -12.49 1.16 -4.80
C LYS A 134 -12.69 0.12 -3.68
N ASP A 135 -13.90 -0.43 -3.56
CA ASP A 135 -14.20 -1.47 -2.55
C ASP A 135 -13.30 -2.71 -2.72
N MET A 136 -13.06 -3.14 -3.96
CA MET A 136 -12.15 -4.26 -4.24
C MET A 136 -10.69 -3.93 -3.89
N ALA A 137 -10.26 -2.68 -4.06
CA ALA A 137 -8.92 -2.24 -3.70
C ALA A 137 -8.72 -2.21 -2.18
N SER A 138 -9.68 -1.68 -1.41
CA SER A 138 -9.69 -1.77 0.06
C SER A 138 -9.75 -3.22 0.55
N ALA A 139 -10.53 -4.10 -0.11
CA ALA A 139 -10.56 -5.52 0.22
C ALA A 139 -9.18 -6.21 0.03
N ALA A 140 -8.41 -5.80 -0.98
CA ALA A 140 -7.06 -6.31 -1.20
C ALA A 140 -6.10 -5.89 -0.07
N ILE A 141 -6.18 -4.64 0.40
CA ILE A 141 -5.42 -4.17 1.59
C ILE A 141 -5.80 -5.00 2.81
N PHE A 142 -7.11 -5.22 3.05
CA PHE A 142 -7.59 -6.02 4.18
C PHE A 142 -7.01 -7.44 4.19
N LEU A 143 -6.95 -8.11 3.04
CA LEU A 143 -6.35 -9.44 2.92
C LEU A 143 -4.84 -9.42 3.23
N CYS A 144 -4.12 -8.38 2.79
CA CYS A 144 -2.70 -8.24 3.05
C CYS A 144 -2.41 -7.98 4.53
N LEU A 145 -3.19 -7.12 5.18
CA LEU A 145 -3.10 -6.88 6.62
C LEU A 145 -3.43 -8.14 7.43
N SER A 146 -4.44 -8.91 6.98
CA SER A 146 -4.77 -10.20 7.59
C SER A 146 -3.61 -11.19 7.49
N LEU A 147 -2.93 -11.24 6.34
CA LEU A 147 -1.73 -12.06 6.15
C LEU A 147 -0.58 -11.63 7.07
N VAL A 148 -0.34 -10.32 7.20
CA VAL A 148 0.62 -9.77 8.16
C VAL A 148 0.26 -10.23 9.57
N ALA A 149 -0.98 -10.02 10.02
CA ALA A 149 -1.41 -10.36 11.37
C ALA A 149 -1.20 -11.84 11.69
N ILE A 150 -1.61 -12.74 10.78
CA ILE A 150 -1.45 -14.20 10.96
C ILE A 150 0.03 -14.59 11.02
N THR A 151 0.83 -14.10 10.07
CA THR A 151 2.26 -14.43 9.99
C THR A 151 3.02 -13.94 11.22
N TRP A 152 2.79 -12.69 11.61
CA TRP A 152 3.45 -12.08 12.76
C TRP A 152 3.01 -12.72 14.07
N ALA A 153 1.71 -13.01 14.25
CA ALA A 153 1.22 -13.72 15.42
C ALA A 153 1.90 -15.08 15.57
N TYR A 154 2.03 -15.83 14.47
CA TYR A 154 2.74 -17.11 14.47
C TYR A 154 4.19 -16.97 14.95
N PHE A 155 4.95 -16.01 14.40
CA PHE A 155 6.36 -15.81 14.80
C PHE A 155 6.52 -15.30 16.23
N VAL A 156 5.61 -14.45 16.71
CA VAL A 156 5.59 -14.02 18.11
C VAL A 156 5.32 -15.21 19.04
N ILE A 157 4.30 -16.03 18.74
CA ILE A 157 3.99 -17.22 19.53
C ILE A 157 5.17 -18.18 19.54
N LYS A 158 5.75 -18.45 18.36
CA LYS A 158 6.96 -19.27 18.24
C LYS A 158 8.07 -18.73 19.13
N ARG A 159 8.36 -17.43 19.08
CA ARG A 159 9.44 -16.82 19.88
C ARG A 159 9.23 -16.93 21.40
N VAL A 160 7.97 -16.89 21.86
CA VAL A 160 7.63 -16.88 23.29
C VAL A 160 7.45 -18.28 23.87
N PHE A 161 6.91 -19.22 23.09
CA PHE A 161 6.45 -20.52 23.59
C PHE A 161 7.15 -21.75 22.98
N LEU A 162 7.87 -21.61 21.87
CA LEU A 162 8.55 -22.72 21.18
C LEU A 162 10.07 -22.54 21.22
#